data_AF-A0A7J2MNF7-F1
#
_entry.id   AF-A0A7J2MNF7-F1
#
_cell.length_a   1.000
_cell.length_b   1.000
_cell.length_c   1.000
_cell.angle_alpha   90.00
_cell.angle_beta   90.00
_cell.angle_gamma   90.00
#
_symmetry.space_group_name_H-M   'P 1'
#
loop_
_entity.id
_entity.type
_entity.pdbx_description
1 polymer ?
#
loop_
_entity_poly.entity_id
_entity_poly.type
_entity_poly.pdbx_seq_one_letter_code
_entity_poly.pdbx_strand_id
1 'polypeptide(L)'
;MKKWIFLLILIPCVLASPNVYKFGEDYWFENENTIKTDTGWVYNIEDLMDYTVEGEVMGVRFYKEDKAPFGLVDVALAWGDILKPEIKENLEVTMEYRYCSYYYTCENSEISFYYLRTHMSNNHLIPASEDIFNKIIKIKKGDYIKISGTLVYIKGEKRENNKIERMEWGPSSTTLEDEGDK
;
A
#
# COMPACT_ATOMS: atom_id res chain seq x y z
N MET A 1 -46.90 3.94 29.75
CA MET A 1 -45.53 4.51 29.73
C MET A 1 -44.76 3.85 28.61
N LYS A 2 -44.32 4.62 27.61
CA LYS A 2 -43.65 4.12 26.41
C LYS A 2 -42.25 3.59 26.79
N LYS A 3 -42.02 2.28 26.60
CA LYS A 3 -40.69 1.68 26.64
C LYS A 3 -40.01 1.98 25.31
N TRP A 4 -38.98 2.79 25.34
CA TRP A 4 -38.11 3.01 24.19
C TRP A 4 -37.16 1.83 24.08
N ILE A 5 -37.31 1.04 23.01
CA ILE A 5 -36.30 0.09 22.58
C ILE A 5 -35.20 0.93 21.94
N PHE A 6 -34.07 1.09 22.63
CA PHE A 6 -32.84 1.52 21.97
C PHE A 6 -32.34 0.33 21.17
N LEU A 7 -32.80 0.23 19.91
CA LEU A 7 -32.14 -0.60 18.92
C LEU A 7 -30.86 0.16 18.54
N LEU A 8 -29.79 -0.06 19.30
CA LEU A 8 -28.44 0.26 18.82
C LEU A 8 -28.15 -0.72 17.68
N ILE A 9 -28.53 -0.35 16.46
CA ILE A 9 -27.84 -0.88 15.29
C ILE A 9 -26.47 -0.22 15.34
N LEU A 10 -25.52 -0.87 16.03
CA LEU A 10 -24.12 -0.70 15.69
C LEU A 10 -24.01 -1.21 14.26
N ILE A 11 -24.29 -0.34 13.29
CA ILE A 11 -23.77 -0.52 11.95
C ILE A 11 -22.28 -0.66 12.22
N PRO A 12 -21.67 -1.87 12.06
CA PRO A 12 -20.24 -1.97 12.16
C PRO A 12 -19.75 -0.89 11.23
N CYS A 13 -18.83 -0.09 11.71
CA CYS A 13 -18.19 1.01 11.02
C CYS A 13 -17.52 0.47 9.74
N VAL A 14 -18.32 0.05 8.76
CA VAL A 14 -18.01 0.01 7.34
C VAL A 14 -18.12 1.48 6.96
N LEU A 15 -17.21 2.28 7.53
CA LEU A 15 -16.76 3.50 6.92
C LEU A 15 -16.47 3.10 5.49
N ALA A 16 -17.22 3.72 4.56
CA ALA A 16 -17.15 3.52 3.13
C ALA A 16 -15.80 2.95 2.74
N SER A 17 -15.78 1.74 2.14
CA SER A 17 -14.57 1.23 1.50
C SER A 17 -13.93 2.43 0.81
N PRO A 18 -12.65 2.75 1.10
CA PRO A 18 -12.01 3.92 0.50
C PRO A 18 -12.31 3.88 -1.01
N ASN A 19 -12.52 5.03 -1.66
CA ASN A 19 -12.94 5.10 -3.06
C ASN A 19 -11.86 4.49 -3.98
N VAL A 20 -11.81 3.17 -4.00
CA VAL A 20 -10.78 2.30 -4.56
C VAL A 20 -11.46 1.27 -5.43
N TYR A 21 -10.69 0.70 -6.34
CA TYR A 21 -11.13 -0.42 -7.14
C TYR A 21 -11.27 -1.68 -6.27
N LYS A 22 -12.31 -2.45 -6.53
CA LYS A 22 -12.67 -3.66 -5.82
C LYS A 22 -12.08 -4.89 -6.52
N PHE A 23 -11.35 -5.69 -5.74
CA PHE A 23 -10.90 -7.00 -6.17
C PHE A 23 -12.09 -7.91 -6.51
N GLY A 24 -12.03 -8.63 -7.62
CA GLY A 24 -13.08 -9.54 -8.08
C GLY A 24 -14.23 -8.88 -8.84
N GLU A 25 -14.34 -7.54 -8.78
CA GLU A 25 -15.32 -6.76 -9.55
C GLU A 25 -14.63 -5.93 -10.64
N ASP A 26 -13.79 -4.96 -10.25
CA ASP A 26 -13.12 -4.03 -11.18
C ASP A 26 -11.86 -4.65 -11.81
N TYR A 27 -11.18 -5.52 -11.07
CA TYR A 27 -10.04 -6.29 -11.53
C TYR A 27 -9.92 -7.64 -10.83
N TRP A 28 -9.31 -8.63 -11.48
CA TRP A 28 -9.10 -9.96 -10.93
C TRP A 28 -7.84 -10.60 -11.51
N PHE A 29 -7.30 -11.58 -10.80
CA PHE A 29 -6.27 -12.46 -11.32
C PHE A 29 -6.94 -13.53 -12.19
N GLU A 30 -6.57 -13.58 -13.46
CA GLU A 30 -6.95 -14.69 -14.36
C GLU A 30 -6.12 -15.95 -14.02
N ASN A 31 -4.86 -15.73 -13.67
CA ASN A 31 -3.90 -16.71 -13.18
C ASN A 31 -2.82 -15.98 -12.35
N GLU A 32 -1.87 -16.73 -11.81
CA GLU A 32 -0.74 -16.23 -10.99
C GLU A 32 0.00 -15.04 -11.62
N ASN A 33 0.13 -15.00 -12.94
CA ASN A 33 0.94 -14.00 -13.64
C ASN A 33 0.12 -13.06 -14.51
N THR A 34 -1.22 -13.08 -14.42
CA THR A 34 -2.09 -12.28 -15.28
C THR A 34 -3.22 -11.61 -14.49
N ILE A 35 -3.30 -10.29 -14.56
CA ILE A 35 -4.45 -9.49 -14.07
C ILE A 35 -5.29 -9.05 -15.26
N LYS A 36 -6.62 -9.11 -15.11
CA LYS A 36 -7.58 -8.50 -16.05
C LYS A 36 -8.45 -7.47 -15.34
N THR A 37 -9.01 -6.55 -16.11
CA THR A 37 -9.97 -5.56 -15.63
C THR A 37 -11.27 -5.63 -16.40
N ASP A 38 -12.33 -5.13 -15.77
CA ASP A 38 -13.65 -4.94 -16.38
C ASP A 38 -13.61 -3.98 -17.59
N THR A 39 -12.66 -3.05 -17.58
CA THR A 39 -12.39 -2.07 -18.63
C THR A 39 -11.58 -2.62 -19.81
N GLY A 40 -11.22 -3.91 -19.79
CA GLY A 40 -10.57 -4.62 -20.90
C GLY A 40 -9.04 -4.50 -20.96
N TRP A 41 -8.40 -4.08 -19.87
CA TRP A 41 -6.94 -4.20 -19.74
C TRP A 41 -6.53 -5.63 -19.40
N VAL A 42 -5.38 -6.03 -19.93
CA VAL A 42 -4.70 -7.27 -19.56
C VAL A 42 -3.27 -6.92 -19.14
N TYR A 43 -2.87 -7.38 -17.97
CA TYR A 43 -1.56 -7.13 -17.40
C TYR A 43 -0.82 -8.45 -17.20
N ASN A 44 0.45 -8.49 -17.59
CA ASN A 44 1.36 -9.59 -17.29
C ASN A 44 2.25 -9.20 -16.11
N ILE A 45 2.42 -10.12 -15.17
CA ILE A 45 3.25 -9.97 -13.99
C ILE A 45 4.55 -10.75 -14.19
N GLU A 46 5.66 -10.06 -13.96
CA GLU A 46 7.01 -10.60 -13.90
C GLU A 46 7.48 -10.57 -12.45
N ASP A 47 7.72 -11.76 -11.90
CA ASP A 47 8.27 -11.92 -10.55
C ASP A 47 9.75 -11.57 -10.56
N LEU A 48 10.17 -10.69 -9.66
CA LEU A 48 11.56 -10.24 -9.56
C LEU A 48 12.26 -10.90 -8.38
N MET A 49 11.67 -10.81 -7.18
CA MET A 49 12.32 -11.27 -5.95
C MET A 49 11.31 -11.41 -4.80
N ASP A 50 11.54 -12.38 -3.92
CA ASP A 50 10.81 -12.47 -2.64
C ASP A 50 11.12 -11.25 -1.76
N TYR A 51 10.09 -10.71 -1.13
CA TYR A 51 10.17 -9.51 -0.31
C TYR A 51 9.49 -9.72 1.04
N THR A 52 10.15 -9.28 2.10
CA THR A 52 9.57 -9.25 3.44
C THR A 52 10.13 -8.07 4.21
N VAL A 53 9.21 -7.30 4.79
CA VAL A 53 9.52 -6.15 5.65
C VAL A 53 8.55 -6.12 6.82
N GLU A 54 9.04 -5.65 7.97
CA GLU A 54 8.26 -5.52 9.20
C GLU A 54 8.58 -4.18 9.87
N GLY A 55 7.54 -3.52 10.38
CA GLY A 55 7.68 -2.22 11.04
C GLY A 55 6.35 -1.57 11.39
N GLU A 56 6.43 -0.37 11.92
CA GLU A 56 5.26 0.44 12.24
C GLU A 56 4.80 1.26 11.04
N VAL A 57 3.49 1.31 10.81
CA VAL A 57 2.86 2.09 9.76
C VAL A 57 2.92 3.58 10.10
N MET A 58 3.74 4.32 9.35
CA MET A 58 3.90 5.76 9.46
C MET A 58 2.87 6.54 8.65
N GLY A 59 2.33 5.93 7.59
CA GLY A 59 1.32 6.51 6.73
C GLY A 59 0.67 5.47 5.82
N VAL A 60 -0.57 5.76 5.41
CA VAL A 60 -1.35 4.95 4.47
C VAL A 60 -1.99 5.89 3.46
N ARG A 61 -1.81 5.62 2.17
CA ARG A 61 -2.48 6.38 1.10
C ARG A 61 -3.11 5.45 0.09
N PHE A 62 -4.44 5.56 -0.04
CA PHE A 62 -5.20 4.82 -1.04
C PHE A 62 -5.22 5.59 -2.37
N TYR A 63 -5.24 4.84 -3.46
CA TYR A 63 -5.23 5.38 -4.82
C TYR A 63 -6.35 4.78 -5.67
N LYS A 64 -6.85 5.59 -6.59
CA LYS A 64 -7.78 5.18 -7.63
C LYS A 64 -7.20 5.58 -8.98
N GLU A 65 -6.43 4.68 -9.57
CA GLU A 65 -5.75 4.88 -10.84
C GLU A 65 -6.32 3.95 -11.89
N ASP A 66 -7.01 4.50 -12.88
CA ASP A 66 -7.76 3.74 -13.89
C ASP A 66 -6.89 2.75 -14.69
N LYS A 67 -5.60 3.08 -14.85
CA LYS A 67 -4.62 2.24 -15.55
C LYS A 67 -3.91 1.24 -14.65
N ALA A 68 -4.10 1.31 -13.34
CA ALA A 68 -3.50 0.40 -12.37
C ALA A 68 -4.47 0.14 -11.20
N PRO A 69 -5.67 -0.40 -11.46
CA PRO A 69 -6.69 -0.60 -10.42
C PRO A 69 -6.24 -1.57 -9.32
N PHE A 70 -5.25 -2.42 -9.60
CA PHE A 70 -4.61 -3.33 -8.66
C PHE A 70 -3.64 -2.63 -7.69
N GLY A 71 -3.13 -1.44 -8.02
CA GLY A 71 -2.22 -0.66 -7.18
C GLY A 71 -2.99 0.08 -6.08
N LEU A 72 -3.56 -0.66 -5.15
CA LEU A 72 -4.60 -0.16 -4.23
C LEU A 72 -4.11 0.91 -3.26
N VAL A 73 -2.99 0.65 -2.60
CA VAL A 73 -2.56 1.42 -1.44
C VAL A 73 -1.05 1.44 -1.34
N ASP A 74 -0.56 2.56 -0.84
CA ASP A 74 0.82 2.70 -0.42
C ASP A 74 0.87 2.73 1.11
N VAL A 75 1.84 2.01 1.68
CA VAL A 75 2.06 1.91 3.12
C VAL A 75 3.51 2.31 3.43
N ALA A 76 3.67 3.43 4.11
CA ALA A 76 4.97 3.84 4.63
C ALA A 76 5.24 3.09 5.95
N LEU A 77 6.34 2.35 6.01
CA LEU A 77 6.82 1.68 7.21
C LEU A 77 8.07 2.37 7.75
N ALA A 78 8.23 2.35 9.07
CA ALA A 78 9.48 2.67 9.75
C ALA A 78 9.78 1.64 10.83
N TRP A 79 11.06 1.50 11.14
CA TRP A 79 11.54 0.52 12.12
C TRP A 79 12.80 1.03 12.85
N GLY A 80 13.29 0.25 13.81
CA GLY A 80 14.45 0.58 14.62
C GLY A 80 14.27 1.83 15.48
N ASP A 81 15.35 2.62 15.61
CA ASP A 81 15.38 3.80 16.47
C ASP A 81 14.40 4.90 16.04
N ILE A 82 13.88 4.85 14.80
CA ILE A 82 12.85 5.80 14.34
C ILE A 82 11.59 5.73 15.21
N LEU A 83 11.30 4.57 15.80
CA LEU A 83 10.10 4.34 16.60
C LEU A 83 10.21 4.88 18.03
N LYS A 84 11.40 5.34 18.46
CA LYS A 84 11.58 5.99 19.75
C LYS A 84 10.75 7.28 19.81
N PRO A 85 9.99 7.53 20.89
CA PRO A 85 9.09 8.70 20.98
C PRO A 85 9.74 10.03 20.62
N GLU A 86 10.96 10.27 21.11
CA GLU A 86 11.74 11.49 20.90
C GLU A 86 12.07 11.76 19.42
N ILE A 87 12.15 10.71 18.60
CA ILE A 87 12.39 10.82 17.16
C ILE A 87 11.06 10.89 16.42
N LYS A 88 10.16 9.95 16.73
CA LYS A 88 8.88 9.77 16.04
C LYS A 88 7.98 11.00 16.13
N GLU A 89 7.93 11.67 17.28
CA GLU A 89 7.14 12.89 17.47
C GLU A 89 7.64 14.07 16.63
N ASN A 90 8.92 14.05 16.22
CA ASN A 90 9.57 15.07 15.40
C ASN A 90 9.67 14.68 13.91
N LEU A 91 9.12 13.52 13.53
CA LEU A 91 9.13 13.01 12.16
C LEU A 91 7.76 13.20 11.49
N GLU A 92 7.70 14.11 10.53
CA GLU A 92 6.55 14.27 9.66
C GLU A 92 6.73 13.42 8.40
N VAL A 93 5.77 12.53 8.14
CA VAL A 93 5.75 11.68 6.95
C VAL A 93 4.59 12.10 6.06
N THR A 94 4.91 12.47 4.83
CA THR A 94 3.93 12.83 3.79
C THR A 94 4.03 11.82 2.65
N MET A 95 2.88 11.45 2.08
CA MET A 95 2.83 10.46 1.00
C MET A 95 2.04 11.06 -0.15
N GLU A 96 2.64 11.23 -1.33
CA GLU A 96 2.02 11.84 -2.53
C GLU A 96 2.53 11.21 -3.82
N TYR A 97 1.69 11.09 -4.86
CA TYR A 97 2.09 10.59 -6.19
C TYR A 97 2.89 9.28 -6.18
N ARG A 98 2.56 8.34 -5.29
CA ARG A 98 3.31 7.10 -5.06
C ARG A 98 4.72 7.30 -4.49
N TYR A 99 4.97 8.41 -3.82
CA TYR A 99 6.20 8.69 -3.09
C TYR A 99 5.90 8.90 -1.61
N CYS A 100 6.85 8.48 -0.77
CA CYS A 100 6.92 8.87 0.64
C CYS A 100 8.03 9.90 0.79
N SER A 101 7.71 11.05 1.39
CA SER A 101 8.63 12.12 1.76
C SER A 101 8.59 12.28 3.28
N TYR A 102 9.72 12.67 3.86
CA TYR A 102 9.81 12.87 5.30
C TYR A 102 10.52 14.18 5.62
N TYR A 103 10.05 14.84 6.67
CA TYR A 103 10.63 16.04 7.23
C TYR A 103 10.91 15.81 8.71
N TYR A 104 12.11 16.19 9.15
CA TYR A 104 12.59 15.94 10.51
C TYR A 104 13.02 17.24 11.16
N THR A 105 12.35 17.61 12.26
CA THR A 105 12.58 18.86 13.00
C THR A 105 13.33 18.59 14.29
N CYS A 106 14.63 18.31 14.24
CA CYS A 106 15.44 18.29 15.46
C CYS A 106 16.81 18.92 15.21
N GLU A 107 17.14 19.97 15.96
CA GLU A 107 18.44 20.65 15.90
C GLU A 107 19.59 19.80 16.44
N ASN A 108 19.30 18.76 17.24
CA ASN A 108 20.25 17.79 17.79
C ASN A 108 19.87 16.37 17.34
N SER A 109 19.95 16.06 16.04
CA SER A 109 19.48 14.77 15.52
C SER A 109 20.28 13.60 16.13
N GLU A 110 19.67 12.83 17.04
CA GLU A 110 20.24 11.60 17.56
C GLU A 110 20.40 10.51 16.48
N ILE A 111 19.69 10.65 15.35
CA ILE A 111 19.78 9.78 14.18
C ILE A 111 20.18 10.55 12.92
N SER A 112 20.97 9.91 12.06
CA SER A 112 21.41 10.50 10.79
C SER A 112 20.33 10.42 9.71
N PHE A 113 20.39 11.31 8.71
CA PHE A 113 19.55 11.20 7.51
C PHE A 113 19.72 9.86 6.78
N TYR A 114 20.94 9.29 6.80
CA TYR A 114 21.19 7.97 6.23
C TYR A 114 20.40 6.90 6.99
N TYR A 115 20.39 6.96 8.33
CA TYR A 115 19.62 6.05 9.17
C TYR A 115 18.12 6.13 8.87
N LEU A 116 17.56 7.35 8.78
CA LEU A 116 16.16 7.56 8.37
C LEU A 116 15.86 6.88 7.03
N ARG A 117 16.73 7.09 6.03
CA ARG A 117 16.54 6.55 4.68
C ARG A 117 16.59 5.02 4.63
N THR A 118 17.41 4.37 5.46
CA THR A 118 17.56 2.90 5.44
C THR A 118 16.68 2.19 6.47
N HIS A 119 15.91 2.92 7.27
CA HIS A 119 14.98 2.36 8.27
C HIS A 119 13.53 2.78 8.02
N MET A 120 13.24 3.18 6.78
CA MET A 120 11.90 3.48 6.30
C MET A 120 11.73 2.96 4.88
N SER A 121 10.53 2.51 4.55
CA SER A 121 10.18 2.08 3.19
C SER A 121 8.79 2.53 2.81
N ASN A 122 8.56 2.77 1.51
CA ASN A 122 7.23 2.98 0.95
C ASN A 122 6.81 1.75 0.15
N ASN A 123 5.74 1.09 0.57
CA ASN A 123 5.33 -0.20 0.03
C ASN A 123 4.05 -0.05 -0.78
N HIS A 124 4.14 -0.35 -2.08
CA HIS A 124 3.01 -0.27 -3.00
C HIS A 124 2.33 -1.64 -3.10
N LEU A 125 1.20 -1.79 -2.41
CA LEU A 125 0.60 -3.11 -2.21
C LEU A 125 -0.39 -3.47 -3.32
N ILE A 126 -0.19 -4.67 -3.87
CA ILE A 126 -1.14 -5.36 -4.74
C ILE A 126 -1.73 -6.53 -3.95
N PRO A 127 -3.05 -6.57 -3.74
CA PRO A 127 -3.68 -7.68 -3.05
C PRO A 127 -3.70 -8.93 -3.94
N ALA A 128 -3.16 -10.04 -3.45
CA ALA A 128 -3.16 -11.32 -4.17
C ALA A 128 -4.53 -12.05 -4.13
N SER A 129 -5.41 -11.65 -3.22
CA SER A 129 -6.75 -12.24 -3.07
C SER A 129 -7.72 -11.26 -2.40
N GLU A 130 -9.01 -11.57 -2.44
CA GLU A 130 -10.05 -10.81 -1.74
C GLU A 130 -9.82 -10.76 -0.21
N ASP A 131 -9.36 -11.86 0.39
CA ASP A 131 -9.02 -11.89 1.81
C ASP A 131 -7.87 -10.94 2.16
N ILE A 132 -6.85 -10.89 1.30
CA ILE A 132 -5.72 -9.98 1.47
C ILE A 132 -6.17 -8.53 1.23
N PHE A 133 -6.99 -8.26 0.21
CA PHE A 133 -7.62 -6.96 -0.02
C PHE A 133 -8.35 -6.46 1.23
N ASN A 134 -9.20 -7.32 1.83
CA ASN A 134 -9.98 -6.99 3.02
C ASN A 134 -9.14 -6.73 4.28
N LYS A 135 -7.90 -7.26 4.34
CA LYS A 135 -6.92 -6.93 5.38
C LYS A 135 -6.23 -5.60 5.08
N ILE A 136 -5.77 -5.42 3.84
CA ILE A 136 -5.04 -4.23 3.40
C ILE A 136 -5.87 -2.95 3.59
N ILE A 137 -7.16 -2.96 3.25
CA ILE A 137 -8.02 -1.77 3.39
C ILE A 137 -8.26 -1.34 4.85
N LYS A 138 -7.87 -2.17 5.83
CA LYS A 138 -8.03 -1.88 7.26
C LYS A 138 -6.74 -1.37 7.91
N ILE A 139 -5.62 -1.37 7.20
CA ILE A 139 -4.34 -0.86 7.70
C ILE A 139 -4.49 0.62 8.04
N LYS A 140 -3.99 1.01 9.21
CA LYS A 140 -3.98 2.40 9.68
C LYS A 140 -2.61 2.78 10.23
N LYS A 141 -2.34 4.09 10.26
CA LYS A 141 -1.17 4.65 10.93
C LYS A 141 -1.12 4.17 12.39
N GLY A 142 0.05 3.74 12.83
CA GLY A 142 0.28 3.19 14.16
C GLY A 142 0.12 1.66 14.27
N ASP A 143 -0.38 0.98 13.24
CA ASP A 143 -0.35 -0.48 13.21
C ASP A 143 1.10 -0.96 13.08
N TYR A 144 1.44 -2.06 13.76
CA TYR A 144 2.71 -2.75 13.54
C TYR A 144 2.42 -3.99 12.68
N ILE A 145 3.01 -4.04 11.48
CA ILE A 145 2.65 -5.06 10.48
C ILE A 145 3.89 -5.70 9.86
N LYS A 146 3.69 -6.90 9.35
CA LYS A 146 4.63 -7.61 8.49
C LYS A 146 4.00 -7.80 7.12
N ILE A 147 4.74 -7.42 6.08
CA ILE A 147 4.37 -7.62 4.69
C ILE A 147 5.30 -8.70 4.14
N SER A 148 4.72 -9.73 3.50
CA SER A 148 5.46 -10.76 2.79
C SER A 148 4.81 -11.02 1.44
N GLY A 149 5.63 -11.10 0.40
CA GLY A 149 5.18 -11.30 -0.98
C GLY A 149 6.35 -11.26 -1.95
N THR A 150 6.10 -10.79 -3.16
CA THR A 150 7.08 -10.76 -4.25
C THR A 150 7.12 -9.36 -4.84
N LEU A 151 8.32 -8.81 -5.06
CA LEU A 151 8.51 -7.65 -5.91
C LEU A 151 8.21 -8.03 -7.34
N VAL A 152 7.36 -7.24 -7.98
CA VAL A 152 6.87 -7.52 -9.33
C VAL A 152 7.08 -6.34 -10.26
N TYR A 153 7.21 -6.65 -11.54
CA TYR A 153 7.09 -5.69 -12.63
C TYR A 153 5.91 -6.08 -13.51
N ILE A 154 5.07 -5.10 -13.85
CA ILE A 154 3.78 -5.34 -14.50
C ILE A 154 3.72 -4.59 -15.81
N LYS A 155 3.35 -5.29 -16.89
CA LYS A 155 3.13 -4.71 -18.23
C LYS A 155 1.67 -4.86 -18.61
N GLY A 156 0.99 -3.74 -18.82
CA GLY A 156 -0.41 -3.67 -19.23
C GLY A 156 -0.58 -3.35 -20.71
N GLU A 157 -1.57 -4.00 -21.33
CA GLU A 157 -2.04 -3.65 -22.67
C GLU A 157 -3.58 -3.64 -22.71
N LYS A 158 -4.15 -2.64 -23.41
CA LYS A 158 -5.57 -2.60 -23.75
C LYS A 158 -5.72 -2.38 -25.26
N ARG A 159 -6.61 -3.15 -25.89
CA ARG A 159 -6.90 -3.06 -27.33
C ARG A 159 -8.36 -2.67 -27.55
N GLU A 160 -8.58 -1.56 -28.23
CA GLU A 160 -9.93 -1.04 -28.51
C GLU A 160 -9.94 -0.25 -29.83
N ASN A 161 -10.88 -0.53 -30.73
CA ASN A 161 -11.06 0.21 -32.01
C ASN A 161 -9.76 0.41 -32.82
N ASN A 162 -8.97 -0.65 -33.00
CA ASN A 162 -7.64 -0.63 -33.65
C ASN A 162 -6.56 0.23 -32.93
N LYS A 163 -6.84 0.77 -31.75
CA LYS A 163 -5.88 1.42 -30.87
C LYS A 163 -5.33 0.41 -29.87
N ILE A 164 -4.04 0.51 -29.59
CA ILE A 164 -3.38 -0.23 -28.52
C ILE A 164 -2.84 0.79 -27.52
N GLU A 165 -3.23 0.65 -26.27
CA GLU A 165 -2.66 1.39 -25.14
C GLU A 165 -1.78 0.46 -24.32
N ARG A 166 -0.67 1.01 -23.82
CA ARG A 166 0.28 0.28 -22.98
C ARG A 166 0.58 1.07 -21.73
N MET A 167 0.91 0.34 -20.67
CA MET A 167 1.41 0.92 -19.44
C MET A 167 2.36 -0.06 -18.77
N GLU A 168 3.22 0.46 -17.92
CA GLU A 168 4.15 -0.31 -17.10
C GLU A 168 4.03 0.14 -15.66
N TRP A 169 4.20 -0.78 -14.72
CA TRP A 169 4.16 -0.52 -13.30
C TRP A 169 5.24 -1.33 -12.59
N GLY A 170 6.06 -0.65 -11.79
CA GLY A 170 7.14 -1.24 -11.02
C GLY A 170 8.55 -1.10 -11.64
N PRO A 171 9.58 -1.68 -10.98
CA PRO A 171 9.52 -2.09 -9.58
C PRO A 171 9.33 -0.85 -8.69
N SER A 172 8.50 -1.01 -7.66
CA SER A 172 8.06 0.09 -6.81
C SER A 172 8.96 0.32 -5.60
N SER A 173 9.93 -0.59 -5.35
CA SER A 173 11.00 -0.40 -4.37
C SER A 173 12.25 0.17 -5.03
N THR A 174 12.89 1.12 -4.35
CA THR A 174 14.18 1.72 -4.78
C THR A 174 15.38 0.93 -4.27
N THR A 175 15.19 -0.02 -3.35
CA THR A 175 16.26 -0.89 -2.82
C THR A 175 15.75 -2.30 -2.51
N LEU A 176 16.67 -3.27 -2.45
CA LEU A 176 16.41 -4.63 -1.95
C LEU A 176 16.84 -4.80 -0.49
N GLU A 177 17.28 -3.73 0.17
CA GLU A 177 17.90 -3.74 1.50
C GLU A 177 16.89 -3.40 2.61
N ASP A 178 15.64 -3.10 2.26
CA ASP A 178 14.57 -2.77 3.20
C ASP A 178 14.10 -4.04 3.92
N GLU A 179 14.80 -4.41 5.00
CA GLU A 179 14.56 -5.66 5.71
C GLU A 179 13.62 -5.53 6.93
N GLY A 180 13.40 -4.33 7.47
CA GLY A 180 12.60 -4.13 8.67
C GLY A 180 13.33 -4.48 9.98
N ASP A 181 12.56 -4.62 11.07
CA ASP A 181 13.02 -4.98 12.44
C ASP A 181 13.40 -6.48 12.63
N LYS A 182 13.97 -7.16 11.62
CA LYS A 182 14.27 -8.60 11.69
C LYS A 182 15.07 -9.04 12.93
#